data_AF-A0A956IVE7-F1
#
_entry.id   AF-A0A956IVE7-F1
#
_cell.length_a   1.000
_cell.length_b   1.000
_cell.length_c   1.000
_cell.angle_alpha   90.00
_cell.angle_beta   90.00
_cell.angle_gamma   90.00
#
_symmetry.space_group_name_H-M   'P 1'
#
loop_
_entity.id
_entity.type
_entity.pdbx_description
1 polymer ?
#
loop_
_entity_poly.entity_id
_entity_poly.type
_entity_poly.pdbx_seq_one_letter_code
_entity_poly.pdbx_strand_id
1 'polypeptide(L)'
;MASRLLRALVLVLLCTWTPPALACIWDTDTLLAERSRFPTALELMTGKFIRHPPELYAWRLRDRSAKIAANPDDLSLVDDLAVAHDKLGDHAAAIAAMEAILPRDPLRYETLANLGTFYLHDGDFAKGIELIDRALEVNPDAHFGRERYQRWLAEYILEHRGDGELALPLYARTPGAGTTAIGDPSRRAMGAAGGFADFVQTKLGVPHLRVSDVEAAIRGVLGMMRFGQHDSPLLLEALGDLLSANVGDYDAKRLAARAYLLAGEASGDPRARARYEARVELILSQQETEKRERLTLTEVKEALAKERAEADAWYADLAARERTWINTGVDPDAKIRELYAEEIKITGRIARRPETPRPHGPLDRSKSQHRAIDPEGASSTPWPLVLGAAGAGLATLAVGLRLRRRSRS
;
A
#
# COMPACT_ATOMS: atom_id res chain seq x y z
N MET A 1 2.47 52.72 -20.26
CA MET A 1 1.62 51.51 -20.09
C MET A 1 2.38 50.17 -20.18
N ALA A 2 3.69 50.15 -20.50
CA ALA A 2 4.46 48.90 -20.62
C ALA A 2 5.10 48.37 -19.30
N SER A 3 5.09 49.13 -18.20
CA SER A 3 5.78 48.74 -16.95
C SER A 3 4.90 48.07 -15.89
N ARG A 4 3.58 48.00 -16.10
CA ARG A 4 2.64 47.32 -15.19
C ARG A 4 2.32 45.88 -15.62
N LEU A 5 2.45 45.57 -16.92
CA LEU A 5 2.26 44.21 -17.45
C LEU A 5 3.47 43.30 -17.18
N LEU A 6 4.69 43.86 -17.07
CA LEU A 6 5.89 43.06 -16.78
C LEU A 6 5.99 42.60 -15.32
N ARG A 7 5.35 43.30 -14.38
CA ARG A 7 5.26 42.88 -12.96
C ARG A 7 4.18 41.83 -12.72
N ALA A 8 3.19 41.72 -13.60
CA ALA A 8 2.20 40.65 -13.56
C ALA A 8 2.74 39.32 -14.11
N LEU A 9 3.78 39.35 -14.96
CA LEU A 9 4.40 38.14 -15.52
C LEU A 9 5.46 37.48 -14.62
N VAL A 10 5.98 38.20 -13.62
CA VAL A 10 6.99 37.67 -12.68
C VAL A 10 6.36 37.04 -11.42
N LEU A 11 5.06 37.28 -11.17
CA LEU A 11 4.33 36.71 -10.04
C LEU A 11 3.45 35.49 -10.40
N VAL A 12 3.37 35.10 -11.68
CA VAL A 12 2.66 33.88 -12.13
C VAL A 12 3.61 32.69 -12.33
N LEU A 13 4.92 32.89 -12.16
CA LEU A 13 5.95 31.82 -12.23
C LEU A 13 6.36 31.25 -10.86
N LEU A 14 5.65 31.62 -9.78
CA LEU A 14 5.94 31.17 -8.41
C LEU A 14 4.85 30.26 -7.80
N CYS A 15 3.87 29.80 -8.59
CA CYS A 15 2.91 28.80 -8.13
C CYS A 15 2.79 27.68 -9.16
N THR A 16 2.77 26.45 -8.64
CA THR A 16 2.55 25.16 -9.32
C THR A 16 3.74 24.56 -10.06
N TRP A 17 4.87 24.47 -9.38
CA TRP A 17 5.62 23.22 -9.48
C TRP A 17 6.00 22.77 -8.07
N THR A 18 5.00 22.39 -7.28
CA THR A 18 5.23 21.38 -6.27
C THR A 18 5.52 20.09 -7.05
N PRO A 19 6.75 19.56 -7.06
CA PRO A 19 6.92 18.17 -7.47
C PRO A 19 5.96 17.34 -6.60
N PRO A 20 5.30 16.31 -7.13
CA PRO A 20 4.55 15.39 -6.27
C PRO A 20 5.53 14.92 -5.19
N ALA A 21 5.28 15.31 -3.95
CA ALA A 21 5.98 14.79 -2.80
C ALA A 21 5.43 13.37 -2.60
N LEU A 22 6.25 12.41 -3.01
CA LEU A 22 6.07 10.97 -2.88
C LEU A 22 6.53 10.51 -1.47
N ALA A 23 6.49 9.20 -1.16
CA ALA A 23 7.11 8.40 -0.06
C ALA A 23 6.41 7.95 1.24
N CYS A 24 5.88 6.73 1.28
CA CYS A 24 5.28 5.93 2.38
C CYS A 24 5.96 6.01 3.78
N ILE A 25 6.40 4.90 4.41
CA ILE A 25 7.23 5.03 5.64
C ILE A 25 8.50 5.78 5.22
N TRP A 26 8.78 6.93 5.80
CA TRP A 26 9.87 7.80 5.37
C TRP A 26 11.20 7.37 5.97
N ASP A 27 12.09 6.93 5.08
CA ASP A 27 13.51 6.77 5.29
C ASP A 27 14.26 7.02 3.98
N THR A 28 15.59 6.93 4.03
CA THR A 28 16.47 7.08 2.87
C THR A 28 16.13 6.09 1.75
N ASP A 29 15.75 4.84 2.06
CA ASP A 29 15.45 3.83 1.05
C ASP A 29 14.18 4.12 0.29
N THR A 30 13.17 4.66 0.97
CA THR A 30 11.89 5.00 0.36
C THR A 30 12.09 6.04 -0.73
N LEU A 31 12.91 7.06 -0.50
CA LEU A 31 13.27 8.06 -1.51
C LEU A 31 14.00 7.46 -2.74
N LEU A 32 14.80 6.40 -2.54
CA LEU A 32 15.50 5.71 -3.63
C LEU A 32 14.57 4.81 -4.42
N ALA A 33 13.74 4.04 -3.71
CA ALA A 33 12.77 3.10 -4.26
C ALA A 33 11.72 3.79 -5.15
N GLU A 34 11.32 5.01 -4.82
CA GLU A 34 10.35 5.74 -5.63
C GLU A 34 10.90 6.31 -6.93
N ARG A 35 12.22 6.53 -6.97
CA ARG A 35 12.91 6.91 -8.20
C ARG A 35 13.12 5.70 -9.11
N SER A 36 12.96 4.49 -8.59
CA SER A 36 13.12 3.22 -9.31
C SER A 36 11.80 2.65 -9.81
N ARG A 37 11.86 1.55 -10.57
CA ARG A 37 10.64 0.87 -11.04
C ARG A 37 9.88 0.34 -9.83
N PHE A 38 8.57 0.59 -9.82
CA PHE A 38 7.69 -0.04 -8.86
C PHE A 38 7.55 -1.55 -9.18
N PRO A 39 7.80 -2.47 -8.24
CA PRO A 39 7.68 -3.90 -8.50
C PRO A 39 6.23 -4.31 -8.74
N THR A 40 6.02 -5.35 -9.54
CA THR A 40 4.71 -5.92 -9.83
C THR A 40 4.11 -6.57 -8.59
N ALA A 41 2.79 -6.82 -8.60
CA ALA A 41 2.12 -7.52 -7.52
C ALA A 41 2.75 -8.89 -7.23
N LEU A 42 3.13 -9.64 -8.27
CA LEU A 42 3.80 -10.93 -8.12
C LEU A 42 5.17 -10.79 -7.44
N GLU A 43 5.99 -9.83 -7.91
CA GLU A 43 7.31 -9.54 -7.30
C GLU A 43 7.18 -9.17 -5.82
N LEU A 44 6.20 -8.33 -5.45
CA LEU A 44 5.95 -7.95 -4.06
C LEU A 44 5.44 -9.13 -3.20
N MET A 45 4.43 -9.86 -3.67
CA MET A 45 3.85 -11.01 -2.94
C MET A 45 4.89 -12.11 -2.68
N THR A 46 5.76 -12.38 -3.66
CA THR A 46 6.81 -13.41 -3.56
C THR A 46 8.07 -12.91 -2.87
N GLY A 47 8.25 -11.60 -2.72
CA GLY A 47 9.44 -11.01 -2.09
C GLY A 47 10.64 -10.81 -3.03
N LYS A 48 10.41 -10.82 -4.35
CA LYS A 48 11.43 -10.63 -5.41
C LYS A 48 11.59 -9.16 -5.79
N PHE A 49 12.00 -8.34 -4.84
CA PHE A 49 12.28 -6.92 -5.02
C PHE A 49 13.35 -6.47 -4.02
N ILE A 50 13.97 -5.31 -4.23
CA ILE A 50 14.98 -4.80 -3.31
C ILE A 50 14.34 -4.61 -1.93
N ARG A 51 14.83 -5.40 -0.98
CA ARG A 51 14.45 -5.38 0.43
C ARG A 51 15.67 -5.79 1.23
N HIS A 52 15.72 -5.38 2.49
CA HIS A 52 16.95 -5.46 3.28
C HIS A 52 16.81 -6.45 4.44
N PRO A 53 17.88 -7.17 4.81
CA PRO A 53 17.87 -8.11 5.92
C PRO A 53 18.00 -7.36 7.27
N PRO A 54 17.57 -7.97 8.39
CA PRO A 54 17.65 -7.38 9.74
C PRO A 54 19.03 -6.81 10.10
N GLU A 55 20.10 -7.44 9.62
CA GLU A 55 21.49 -7.05 9.86
C GLU A 55 21.80 -5.64 9.33
N LEU A 56 21.18 -5.23 8.21
CA LEU A 56 21.31 -3.87 7.70
C LEU A 56 20.67 -2.87 8.65
N TYR A 57 19.45 -3.12 9.12
CA TYR A 57 18.76 -2.22 10.05
C TYR A 57 19.51 -2.14 11.39
N ALA A 58 20.07 -3.25 11.89
CA ALA A 58 20.92 -3.23 13.07
C ALA A 58 22.21 -2.42 12.87
N TRP A 59 22.78 -2.46 11.66
CA TRP A 59 23.90 -1.57 11.28
C TRP A 59 23.44 -0.10 11.25
N ARG A 60 22.29 0.21 10.64
CA ARG A 60 21.72 1.56 10.59
C ARG A 60 21.45 2.13 11.97
N LEU A 61 20.96 1.33 12.92
CA LEU A 61 20.77 1.79 14.30
C LEU A 61 22.06 2.36 14.89
N ARG A 62 23.20 1.67 14.70
CA ARG A 62 24.51 2.14 15.19
C ARG A 62 24.98 3.37 14.45
N ASP A 63 24.90 3.35 13.12
CA ASP A 63 25.36 4.44 12.25
C ASP A 63 24.55 5.73 12.49
N ARG A 64 23.21 5.65 12.48
CA ARG A 64 22.31 6.79 12.71
C ARG A 64 22.45 7.35 14.11
N SER A 65 22.57 6.51 15.14
CA SER A 65 22.82 6.98 16.50
C SER A 65 24.10 7.83 16.61
N ALA A 66 25.19 7.41 15.95
CA ALA A 66 26.44 8.17 15.92
C ALA A 66 26.29 9.49 15.15
N LYS A 67 25.58 9.48 14.01
CA LYS A 67 25.34 10.69 13.21
C LYS A 67 24.41 11.70 13.89
N ILE A 68 23.38 11.23 14.59
CA ILE A 68 22.47 12.08 15.39
C ILE A 68 23.24 12.74 16.54
N ALA A 69 24.15 12.02 17.21
CA ALA A 69 24.98 12.59 18.26
C ALA A 69 25.88 13.73 17.73
N ALA A 70 26.32 13.65 16.46
CA ALA A 70 27.11 14.68 15.80
C ALA A 70 26.25 15.82 15.20
N ASN A 71 25.02 15.52 14.79
CA ASN A 71 24.09 16.45 14.15
C ASN A 71 22.64 16.22 14.63
N PRO A 72 22.27 16.73 15.82
CA PRO A 72 21.00 16.41 16.48
C PRO A 72 19.77 17.09 15.86
N ASP A 73 19.97 18.00 14.90
CA ASP A 73 18.90 18.75 14.26
C ASP A 73 18.46 18.14 12.92
N ASP A 74 19.20 17.16 12.40
CA ASP A 74 18.82 16.45 11.18
C ASP A 74 17.78 15.37 11.47
N LEU A 75 16.51 15.75 11.32
CA LEU A 75 15.37 14.87 11.58
C LEU A 75 15.32 13.66 10.64
N SER A 76 15.94 13.72 9.46
CA SER A 76 15.98 12.58 8.53
C SER A 76 16.76 11.39 9.11
N LEU A 77 17.78 11.65 9.94
CA LEU A 77 18.50 10.60 10.65
C LEU A 77 17.64 9.94 11.73
N VAL A 78 16.74 10.70 12.36
CA VAL A 78 15.80 10.18 13.35
C VAL A 78 14.73 9.33 12.69
N ASP A 79 14.26 9.72 11.50
CA ASP A 79 13.36 8.89 10.70
C ASP A 79 14.02 7.54 10.35
N ASP A 80 15.23 7.57 9.78
CA ASP A 80 15.99 6.35 9.43
C ASP A 80 16.20 5.45 10.67
N LEU A 81 16.47 6.05 11.83
CA LEU A 81 16.64 5.33 13.10
C LEU A 81 15.33 4.67 13.54
N ALA A 82 14.21 5.40 13.51
CA ALA A 82 12.91 4.89 13.93
C ALA A 82 12.40 3.80 12.99
N VAL A 83 12.60 3.96 11.68
CA VAL A 83 12.27 2.93 10.69
C VAL A 83 13.13 1.68 10.91
N ALA A 84 14.42 1.83 11.22
CA ALA A 84 15.25 0.68 11.55
C ALA A 84 14.77 -0.05 12.83
N HIS A 85 14.29 0.67 13.85
CA HIS A 85 13.66 0.06 15.03
C HIS A 85 12.38 -0.71 14.64
N ASP A 86 11.49 -0.09 13.87
CA ASP A 86 10.24 -0.71 13.42
C ASP A 86 10.49 -1.98 12.58
N LYS A 87 11.46 -1.93 11.66
CA LYS A 87 11.87 -3.06 10.82
C LYS A 87 12.50 -4.21 11.61
N LEU A 88 13.02 -3.93 12.80
CA LEU A 88 13.52 -4.94 13.74
C LEU A 88 12.43 -5.42 14.72
N GLY A 89 11.20 -4.92 14.61
CA GLY A 89 10.07 -5.26 15.48
C GLY A 89 10.03 -4.49 16.80
N ASP A 90 10.88 -3.48 16.98
CA ASP A 90 10.89 -2.61 18.15
C ASP A 90 10.02 -1.37 17.92
N HIS A 91 8.71 -1.60 17.74
CA HIS A 91 7.73 -0.54 17.47
C HIS A 91 7.69 0.51 18.59
N ALA A 92 7.89 0.09 19.84
CA ALA A 92 7.94 0.99 20.99
C ALA A 92 9.09 2.00 20.90
N ALA A 93 10.30 1.56 20.51
CA ALA A 93 11.42 2.47 20.29
C ALA A 93 11.21 3.38 19.06
N ALA A 94 10.60 2.86 17.99
CA ALA A 94 10.26 3.65 16.81
C ALA A 94 9.27 4.79 17.14
N ILE A 95 8.23 4.47 17.91
CA ILE A 95 7.24 5.43 18.42
C ILE A 95 7.94 6.48 19.29
N ALA A 96 8.72 6.06 20.28
CA ALA A 96 9.40 6.97 21.20
C ALA A 96 10.34 7.95 20.47
N ALA A 97 11.06 7.50 19.44
CA ALA A 97 11.92 8.35 18.62
C ALA A 97 11.13 9.42 17.86
N MET A 98 9.99 9.04 17.28
CA MET A 98 9.11 9.97 16.54
C MET A 98 8.38 10.95 17.47
N GLU A 99 7.87 10.49 18.62
CA GLU A 99 7.24 11.34 19.63
C GLU A 99 8.21 12.41 20.16
N ALA A 100 9.50 12.07 20.32
CA ALA A 100 10.51 13.02 20.78
C ALA A 100 10.76 14.18 19.80
N ILE A 101 10.55 13.98 18.50
CA ILE A 101 10.77 15.03 17.48
C ILE A 101 9.49 15.72 17.03
N LEU A 102 8.31 15.13 17.27
CA LEU A 102 7.02 15.72 16.90
C LEU A 102 6.83 17.17 17.40
N PRO A 103 7.24 17.57 18.63
CA PRO A 103 7.11 18.95 19.07
C PRO A 103 7.97 19.97 18.29
N ARG A 104 9.02 19.51 17.59
CA ARG A 104 9.91 20.39 16.82
C ARG A 104 9.25 20.88 15.54
N ASP A 105 8.48 20.01 14.89
CA ASP A 105 7.64 20.34 13.76
C ASP A 105 6.34 19.49 13.79
N PRO A 106 5.28 20.01 14.44
CA PRO A 106 4.03 19.28 14.66
C PRO A 106 3.22 18.96 13.39
N LEU A 107 3.59 19.58 12.26
CA LEU A 107 2.94 19.41 10.95
C LEU A 107 3.88 18.75 9.93
N ARG A 108 5.05 18.27 10.38
CA ARG A 108 5.95 17.50 9.53
C ARG A 108 5.28 16.21 9.10
N TYR A 109 4.97 16.15 7.82
CA TYR A 109 4.25 15.04 7.21
C TYR A 109 4.93 13.69 7.49
N GLU A 110 6.27 13.62 7.33
CA GLU A 110 7.05 12.40 7.54
C GLU A 110 6.91 11.86 8.95
N THR A 111 6.99 12.74 9.95
CA THR A 111 6.85 12.35 11.36
C THR A 111 5.43 11.86 11.67
N LEU A 112 4.39 12.53 11.15
CA LEU A 112 3.01 12.10 11.34
C LEU A 112 2.72 10.75 10.68
N ALA A 113 3.17 10.57 9.44
CA ALA A 113 2.97 9.33 8.67
C ALA A 113 3.74 8.14 9.26
N ASN A 114 4.99 8.33 9.66
CA ASN A 114 5.81 7.31 10.33
C ASN A 114 5.22 6.94 11.68
N LEU A 115 4.96 7.92 12.54
CA LEU A 115 4.40 7.67 13.87
C LEU A 115 3.04 6.97 13.77
N GLY A 116 2.16 7.42 12.87
CA GLY A 116 0.89 6.76 12.61
C GLY A 116 1.08 5.29 12.19
N THR A 117 1.99 5.03 11.25
CA THR A 117 2.30 3.66 10.82
C THR A 117 2.86 2.79 11.94
N PHE A 118 3.76 3.32 12.78
CA PHE A 118 4.34 2.56 13.90
C PHE A 118 3.29 2.20 14.96
N TYR A 119 2.33 3.09 15.25
CA TYR A 119 1.20 2.73 16.11
C TYR A 119 0.29 1.65 15.49
N LEU A 120 0.09 1.67 14.16
CA LEU A 120 -0.63 0.59 13.48
C LEU A 120 0.09 -0.75 13.59
N HIS A 121 1.43 -0.76 13.51
CA HIS A 121 2.24 -1.96 13.72
C HIS A 121 2.24 -2.43 15.19
N ASP A 122 2.26 -1.51 16.15
CA ASP A 122 2.16 -1.79 17.59
C ASP A 122 0.75 -2.31 17.99
N GLY A 123 -0.26 -2.08 17.15
CA GLY A 123 -1.64 -2.53 17.35
C GLY A 123 -2.55 -1.48 18.01
N ASP A 124 -2.05 -0.27 18.27
CA ASP A 124 -2.87 0.89 18.63
C ASP A 124 -3.46 1.54 17.36
N PHE A 125 -4.42 0.85 16.77
CA PHE A 125 -5.06 1.29 15.53
C PHE A 125 -5.77 2.64 15.69
N ALA A 126 -6.32 2.94 16.87
CA ALA A 126 -7.01 4.19 17.11
C ALA A 126 -6.04 5.38 17.03
N LYS A 127 -4.90 5.28 17.74
CA LYS A 127 -3.87 6.32 17.69
C LYS A 127 -3.22 6.42 16.31
N GLY A 128 -2.95 5.27 15.68
CA GLY A 128 -2.43 5.23 14.32
C GLY A 128 -3.34 5.94 13.31
N ILE A 129 -4.65 5.69 13.36
CA ILE A 129 -5.65 6.38 12.51
C ILE A 129 -5.63 7.90 12.75
N GLU A 130 -5.63 8.36 14.01
CA GLU A 130 -5.58 9.79 14.34
C GLU A 130 -4.38 10.50 13.68
N LEU A 131 -3.21 9.87 13.72
CA LEU A 131 -1.97 10.44 13.16
C LEU A 131 -1.93 10.37 11.64
N ILE A 132 -2.45 9.29 11.05
CA ILE A 132 -2.61 9.18 9.60
C ILE A 132 -3.62 10.23 9.09
N ASP A 133 -4.69 10.50 9.84
CA ASP A 133 -5.64 11.58 9.52
C ASP A 133 -4.95 12.94 9.49
N ARG A 134 -4.13 13.24 10.50
CA ARG A 134 -3.31 14.46 10.51
C ARG A 134 -2.31 14.51 9.35
N ALA A 135 -1.69 13.38 8.98
CA ALA A 135 -0.79 13.32 7.83
C ALA A 135 -1.54 13.62 6.52
N LEU A 136 -2.73 13.06 6.35
CA LEU A 136 -3.62 13.29 5.21
C LEU A 136 -4.12 14.75 5.14
N GLU A 137 -4.30 15.43 6.27
CA GLU A 137 -4.62 16.87 6.30
C GLU A 137 -3.46 17.72 5.77
N VAL A 138 -2.21 17.32 6.04
CA VAL A 138 -1.01 18.02 5.54
C VAL A 138 -0.78 17.73 4.05
N ASN A 139 -0.88 16.47 3.63
CA ASN A 139 -0.70 16.06 2.24
C ASN A 139 -1.69 14.94 1.84
N PRO A 140 -2.87 15.28 1.28
CA PRO A 140 -3.93 14.32 0.97
C PRO A 140 -3.61 13.33 -0.17
N ASP A 141 -2.73 13.73 -1.08
CA ASP A 141 -2.38 12.98 -2.30
C ASP A 141 -0.97 12.37 -2.22
N ALA A 142 -0.39 12.33 -1.02
CA ALA A 142 0.86 11.66 -0.78
C ALA A 142 0.76 10.18 -1.24
N HIS A 143 1.86 9.67 -1.81
CA HIS A 143 2.14 8.24 -1.93
C HIS A 143 1.16 7.46 -2.77
N PHE A 144 0.71 8.07 -3.86
CA PHE A 144 -0.33 7.48 -4.73
C PHE A 144 -1.65 7.21 -3.97
N GLY A 145 -1.89 7.92 -2.86
CA GLY A 145 -3.06 7.78 -1.99
C GLY A 145 -2.97 6.63 -0.99
N ARG A 146 -1.79 6.07 -0.70
CA ARG A 146 -1.62 4.92 0.19
C ARG A 146 -2.23 5.14 1.57
N GLU A 147 -1.99 6.30 2.19
CA GLU A 147 -2.36 6.60 3.58
C GLU A 147 -3.86 6.43 3.79
N ARG A 148 -4.66 6.79 2.77
CA ARG A 148 -6.11 6.55 2.76
C ARG A 148 -6.44 5.07 2.88
N TYR A 149 -5.76 4.22 2.11
CA TYR A 149 -5.97 2.77 2.15
C TYR A 149 -5.37 2.12 3.39
N GLN A 150 -4.27 2.64 3.93
CA GLN A 150 -3.72 2.21 5.21
C GLN A 150 -4.69 2.50 6.36
N ARG A 151 -5.25 3.72 6.38
CA ARG A 151 -6.30 4.13 7.31
C ARG A 151 -7.54 3.24 7.19
N TRP A 152 -8.03 3.01 5.97
CA TRP A 152 -9.18 2.13 5.73
C TRP A 152 -8.90 0.69 6.10
N LEU A 153 -7.68 0.18 5.89
CA LEU A 153 -7.31 -1.15 6.34
C LEU A 153 -7.30 -1.24 7.87
N ALA A 154 -6.82 -0.20 8.57
CA ALA A 154 -6.89 -0.12 10.03
C ALA A 154 -8.33 -0.11 10.55
N GLU A 155 -9.23 0.64 9.91
CA GLU A 155 -10.67 0.61 10.23
C GLU A 155 -11.28 -0.77 9.96
N TYR A 156 -10.96 -1.39 8.82
CA TYR A 156 -11.42 -2.72 8.46
C TYR A 156 -10.98 -3.76 9.51
N ILE A 157 -9.75 -3.68 10.00
CA ILE A 157 -9.26 -4.51 11.12
C ILE A 157 -10.09 -4.25 12.38
N LEU A 158 -10.31 -2.99 12.76
CA LEU A 158 -11.08 -2.63 13.96
C LEU A 158 -12.51 -3.17 13.91
N GLU A 159 -13.16 -3.11 12.74
CA GLU A 159 -14.51 -3.64 12.56
C GLU A 159 -14.58 -5.16 12.67
N HIS A 160 -13.49 -5.87 12.35
CA HIS A 160 -13.49 -7.34 12.26
C HIS A 160 -12.75 -8.03 13.41
N ARG A 161 -11.87 -7.35 14.17
CA ARG A 161 -11.07 -7.96 15.24
C ARG A 161 -11.88 -8.43 16.45
N GLY A 162 -13.06 -7.84 16.72
CA GLY A 162 -13.81 -8.10 17.96
C GLY A 162 -12.95 -7.87 19.21
N ASP A 163 -13.35 -8.43 20.36
CA ASP A 163 -12.64 -8.25 21.63
C ASP A 163 -11.39 -9.15 21.79
N GLY A 164 -11.00 -9.89 20.75
CA GLY A 164 -9.94 -10.91 20.81
C GLY A 164 -8.80 -10.70 19.80
N GLU A 165 -7.88 -11.67 19.75
CA GLU A 165 -6.79 -11.72 18.76
C GLU A 165 -7.33 -11.70 17.32
N LEU A 166 -6.60 -11.05 16.41
CA LEU A 166 -6.96 -10.95 15.00
C LEU A 166 -6.92 -12.35 14.36
N ALA A 167 -8.09 -12.89 14.04
CA ALA A 167 -8.22 -14.20 13.41
C ALA A 167 -8.54 -14.07 11.92
N LEU A 168 -7.68 -14.63 11.07
CA LEU A 168 -7.84 -14.62 9.62
C LEU A 168 -8.66 -15.82 9.11
N PRO A 169 -9.28 -15.70 7.92
CA PRO A 169 -9.44 -14.48 7.14
C PRO A 169 -10.46 -13.51 7.75
N LEU A 170 -10.26 -12.20 7.55
CA LEU A 170 -11.17 -11.17 8.06
C LEU A 170 -12.51 -11.18 7.32
N TYR A 171 -12.53 -11.46 6.02
CA TYR A 171 -13.78 -11.54 5.25
C TYR A 171 -14.76 -12.60 5.79
N ALA A 172 -14.26 -13.62 6.52
CA ALA A 172 -15.11 -14.65 7.10
C ALA A 172 -15.84 -14.19 8.38
N ARG A 173 -15.47 -13.02 8.91
CA ARG A 173 -16.02 -12.43 10.14
C ARG A 173 -17.06 -11.35 9.87
N THR A 174 -17.29 -11.00 8.60
CA THR A 174 -18.31 -10.04 8.21
C THR A 174 -19.70 -10.59 8.56
N PRO A 175 -20.54 -9.88 9.35
CA PRO A 175 -21.88 -10.33 9.71
C PRO A 175 -22.69 -10.75 8.48
N GLY A 176 -23.24 -11.96 8.49
CA GLY A 176 -23.95 -12.55 7.34
C GLY A 176 -23.10 -13.43 6.42
N ALA A 177 -21.77 -13.47 6.57
CA ALA A 177 -20.91 -14.42 5.85
C ALA A 177 -21.10 -15.89 6.31
N GLY A 178 -21.57 -16.09 7.53
CA GLY A 178 -21.74 -17.42 8.15
C GLY A 178 -23.10 -18.10 7.96
N THR A 179 -24.09 -17.45 7.36
CA THR A 179 -25.45 -18.02 7.21
C THR A 179 -25.95 -18.07 5.77
N THR A 180 -25.34 -17.33 4.84
CA THR A 180 -25.55 -17.59 3.41
C THR A 180 -24.51 -18.58 2.97
N ALA A 181 -24.94 -19.83 2.84
CA ALA A 181 -24.18 -20.92 2.27
C ALA A 181 -23.37 -20.47 1.04
N ILE A 182 -22.34 -21.26 0.74
CA ILE A 182 -21.55 -21.34 -0.51
C ILE A 182 -22.46 -21.67 -1.75
N GLY A 183 -23.74 -21.30 -1.69
CA GLY A 183 -24.85 -21.69 -2.53
C GLY A 183 -25.93 -20.64 -2.75
N ASP A 184 -25.83 -19.41 -2.23
CA ASP A 184 -26.75 -18.33 -2.63
C ASP A 184 -26.43 -17.86 -4.07
N PRO A 185 -27.27 -18.17 -5.08
CA PRO A 185 -27.03 -17.81 -6.47
C PRO A 185 -27.02 -16.30 -6.70
N SER A 186 -27.68 -15.53 -5.83
CA SER A 186 -27.79 -14.06 -5.91
C SER A 186 -26.43 -13.38 -5.75
N ARG A 187 -25.54 -13.97 -4.92
CA ARG A 187 -24.16 -13.50 -4.73
C ARG A 187 -23.15 -14.20 -5.63
N ARG A 188 -23.47 -15.37 -6.21
CA ARG A 188 -22.64 -16.02 -7.25
C ARG A 188 -22.44 -15.13 -8.48
N ALA A 189 -23.37 -14.20 -8.75
CA ALA A 189 -23.27 -13.23 -9.84
C ALA A 189 -22.32 -12.04 -9.54
N MET A 190 -21.94 -11.78 -8.28
CA MET A 190 -21.03 -10.68 -7.91
C MET A 190 -19.55 -11.09 -7.82
N GLY A 191 -19.18 -12.24 -8.37
CA GLY A 191 -17.82 -12.78 -8.23
C GLY A 191 -17.48 -13.03 -6.76
N ALA A 192 -16.25 -13.43 -6.46
CA ALA A 192 -15.74 -13.46 -5.09
C ALA A 192 -15.51 -12.03 -4.52
N ALA A 193 -16.47 -11.11 -4.68
CA ALA A 193 -16.48 -9.80 -4.02
C ALA A 193 -16.94 -9.97 -2.58
N GLY A 194 -16.10 -9.52 -1.66
CA GLY A 194 -16.18 -9.72 -0.22
C GLY A 194 -14.88 -9.24 0.41
N GLY A 195 -14.91 -8.89 1.69
CA GLY A 195 -13.72 -8.48 2.43
C GLY A 195 -13.31 -7.04 2.18
N PHE A 196 -12.01 -6.78 2.01
CA PHE A 196 -11.49 -5.42 1.96
C PHE A 196 -11.98 -4.62 0.74
N ALA A 197 -12.26 -5.29 -0.38
CA ALA A 197 -12.84 -4.61 -1.55
C ALA A 197 -14.23 -4.02 -1.27
N ASP A 198 -15.11 -4.77 -0.59
CA ASP A 198 -16.45 -4.30 -0.19
C ASP A 198 -16.35 -3.17 0.84
N PHE A 199 -15.36 -3.25 1.72
CA PHE A 199 -15.06 -2.17 2.66
C PHE A 199 -14.67 -0.89 1.92
N VAL A 200 -13.74 -0.96 0.97
CA VAL A 200 -13.36 0.17 0.11
C VAL A 200 -14.56 0.72 -0.65
N GLN A 201 -15.44 -0.13 -1.18
CA GLN A 201 -16.68 0.28 -1.84
C GLN A 201 -17.57 1.10 -0.90
N THR A 202 -17.74 0.62 0.34
CA THR A 202 -18.54 1.29 1.37
C THR A 202 -17.94 2.65 1.74
N LYS A 203 -16.60 2.73 1.92
CA LYS A 203 -15.91 3.99 2.23
C LYS A 203 -16.02 5.01 1.09
N LEU A 204 -16.05 4.56 -0.16
CA LEU A 204 -16.25 5.43 -1.32
C LEU A 204 -17.72 5.84 -1.52
N GLY A 205 -18.67 5.16 -0.88
CA GLY A 205 -20.10 5.43 -1.03
C GLY A 205 -20.63 5.17 -2.44
N VAL A 206 -19.98 4.28 -3.19
CA VAL A 206 -20.36 3.96 -4.58
C VAL A 206 -21.13 2.64 -4.66
N PRO A 207 -22.09 2.51 -5.60
CA PRO A 207 -22.86 1.27 -5.74
C PRO A 207 -22.01 0.08 -6.20
N HIS A 208 -20.97 0.34 -7.00
CA HIS A 208 -19.98 -0.62 -7.48
C HIS A 208 -18.63 0.08 -7.65
N LEU A 209 -17.53 -0.63 -7.37
CA LEU A 209 -16.19 -0.12 -7.63
C LEU A 209 -15.93 -0.02 -9.14
N ARG A 210 -15.40 1.12 -9.59
CA ARG A 210 -14.86 1.24 -10.96
C ARG A 210 -13.47 0.62 -11.00
N VAL A 211 -13.02 0.21 -12.19
CA VAL A 211 -11.65 -0.30 -12.39
C VAL A 211 -10.60 0.64 -11.81
N SER A 212 -10.76 1.95 -12.02
CA SER A 212 -9.84 2.96 -11.46
C SER A 212 -9.80 2.99 -9.93
N ASP A 213 -10.93 2.70 -9.27
CA ASP A 213 -11.04 2.69 -7.81
C ASP A 213 -10.31 1.46 -7.24
N VAL A 214 -10.51 0.29 -7.89
CA VAL A 214 -9.80 -0.96 -7.55
C VAL A 214 -8.30 -0.81 -7.79
N GLU A 215 -7.88 -0.27 -8.92
CA GLU A 215 -6.47 -0.04 -9.23
C GLU A 215 -5.79 0.92 -8.24
N ALA A 216 -6.48 1.96 -7.79
CA ALA A 216 -5.97 2.86 -6.76
C ALA A 216 -5.79 2.14 -5.42
N ALA A 217 -6.76 1.31 -5.03
CA ALA A 217 -6.67 0.51 -3.81
C ALA A 217 -5.55 -0.53 -3.89
N ILE A 218 -5.40 -1.21 -5.03
CA ILE A 218 -4.30 -2.15 -5.28
C ILE A 218 -2.96 -1.41 -5.13
N ARG A 219 -2.79 -0.24 -5.76
CA ARG A 219 -1.56 0.56 -5.61
C ARG A 219 -1.27 0.91 -4.15
N GLY A 220 -2.29 1.30 -3.38
CA GLY A 220 -2.15 1.55 -1.95
C GLY A 220 -1.65 0.33 -1.17
N VAL A 221 -2.26 -0.84 -1.38
CA VAL A 221 -1.85 -2.10 -0.73
C VAL A 221 -0.45 -2.54 -1.15
N LEU A 222 -0.12 -2.45 -2.45
CA LEU A 222 1.23 -2.74 -2.93
C LEU A 222 2.27 -1.79 -2.35
N GLY A 223 1.92 -0.52 -2.14
CA GLY A 223 2.76 0.44 -1.42
C GLY A 223 3.00 0.01 0.03
N MET A 224 1.95 -0.41 0.76
CA MET A 224 2.09 -0.98 2.11
C MET A 224 3.00 -2.22 2.12
N MET A 225 2.91 -3.09 1.12
CA MET A 225 3.77 -4.28 1.03
C MET A 225 5.22 -3.91 0.73
N ARG A 226 5.47 -2.97 -0.20
CA ARG A 226 6.81 -2.56 -0.61
C ARG A 226 7.59 -1.93 0.55
N PHE A 227 6.95 -1.04 1.30
CA PHE A 227 7.60 -0.24 2.34
C PHE A 227 7.36 -0.76 3.75
N GLY A 228 6.44 -1.71 3.94
CA GLY A 228 6.15 -2.38 5.19
C GLY A 228 6.64 -3.82 5.19
N GLN A 229 5.75 -4.74 5.57
CA GLN A 229 6.00 -6.18 5.58
C GLN A 229 5.23 -6.85 4.43
N HIS A 230 5.94 -7.20 3.36
CA HIS A 230 5.31 -7.74 2.13
C HIS A 230 4.62 -9.10 2.32
N ASP A 231 5.04 -9.90 3.30
CA ASP A 231 4.49 -11.22 3.60
C ASP A 231 3.43 -11.19 4.72
N SER A 232 2.93 -10.00 5.08
CA SER A 232 1.81 -9.87 6.01
C SER A 232 0.58 -10.60 5.46
N PRO A 233 0.02 -11.60 6.19
CA PRO A 233 -1.13 -12.36 5.71
C PRO A 233 -2.37 -11.48 5.55
N LEU A 234 -2.45 -10.37 6.29
CA LEU A 234 -3.51 -9.37 6.15
C LEU A 234 -3.39 -8.57 4.84
N LEU A 235 -2.18 -8.09 4.51
CA LEU A 235 -1.97 -7.36 3.25
C LEU A 235 -2.18 -8.28 2.04
N LEU A 236 -1.80 -9.55 2.16
CA LEU A 236 -2.05 -10.58 1.15
C LEU A 236 -3.55 -10.88 0.98
N GLU A 237 -4.33 -10.97 2.08
CA GLU A 237 -5.79 -11.07 2.02
C GLU A 237 -6.39 -9.85 1.31
N ALA A 238 -6.05 -8.63 1.77
CA ALA A 238 -6.58 -7.39 1.21
C ALA A 238 -6.25 -7.24 -0.28
N LEU A 239 -5.03 -7.61 -0.69
CA LEU A 239 -4.63 -7.63 -2.10
C LEU A 239 -5.42 -8.67 -2.89
N GLY A 240 -5.65 -9.87 -2.32
CA GLY A 240 -6.47 -10.92 -2.92
C GLY A 240 -7.91 -10.46 -3.17
N ASP A 241 -8.53 -9.80 -2.18
CA ASP A 241 -9.89 -9.26 -2.28
C ASP A 241 -10.00 -8.22 -3.41
N LEU A 242 -9.06 -7.28 -3.47
CA LEU A 242 -9.04 -6.23 -4.50
C LEU A 242 -8.77 -6.77 -5.91
N LEU A 243 -7.81 -7.68 -6.05
CA LEU A 243 -7.51 -8.33 -7.33
C LEU A 243 -8.69 -9.16 -7.83
N SER A 244 -9.41 -9.83 -6.91
CA SER A 244 -10.62 -10.59 -7.25
C SER A 244 -11.77 -9.68 -7.69
N ALA A 245 -11.85 -8.46 -7.16
CA ALA A 245 -12.84 -7.45 -7.53
C ALA A 245 -12.55 -6.75 -8.88
N ASN A 246 -11.37 -6.95 -9.48
CA ASN A 246 -11.01 -6.34 -10.76
C ASN A 246 -11.59 -7.14 -11.95
N VAL A 247 -12.89 -6.92 -12.25
CA VAL A 247 -13.70 -7.77 -13.15
C VAL A 247 -13.26 -7.75 -14.63
N GLY A 248 -12.26 -6.95 -15.03
CA GLY A 248 -11.77 -6.86 -16.42
C GLY A 248 -10.47 -7.61 -16.73
N ASP A 249 -9.77 -8.13 -15.72
CA ASP A 249 -8.41 -8.65 -15.87
C ASP A 249 -8.31 -10.12 -15.45
N TYR A 250 -8.12 -10.99 -16.45
CA TYR A 250 -7.95 -12.43 -16.22
C TYR A 250 -6.66 -12.74 -15.44
N ASP A 251 -5.61 -11.94 -15.61
CA ASP A 251 -4.37 -12.11 -14.87
C ASP A 251 -4.53 -11.67 -13.41
N ALA A 252 -5.44 -10.71 -13.12
CA ALA A 252 -5.77 -10.31 -11.75
C ALA A 252 -6.37 -11.47 -10.93
N LYS A 253 -7.26 -12.29 -11.49
CA LYS A 253 -7.79 -13.49 -10.79
C LYS A 253 -6.70 -14.50 -10.43
N ARG A 254 -5.70 -14.66 -11.30
CA ARG A 254 -4.55 -15.55 -11.07
C ARG A 254 -3.61 -15.01 -10.00
N LEU A 255 -3.46 -13.69 -9.93
CA LEU A 255 -2.72 -13.01 -8.87
C LEU A 255 -3.48 -13.08 -7.54
N ALA A 256 -4.81 -12.90 -7.54
CA ALA A 256 -5.65 -13.05 -6.35
C ALA A 256 -5.51 -14.44 -5.73
N ALA A 257 -5.53 -15.49 -6.58
CA ALA A 257 -5.32 -16.86 -6.14
C ALA A 257 -3.98 -17.05 -5.40
N ARG A 258 -2.90 -16.45 -5.92
CA ARG A 258 -1.57 -16.48 -5.28
C ARG A 258 -1.57 -15.71 -3.96
N ALA A 259 -2.18 -14.53 -3.93
CA ALA A 259 -2.29 -13.71 -2.72
C ALA A 259 -2.95 -14.50 -1.58
N TYR A 260 -4.09 -15.16 -1.84
CA TYR A 260 -4.78 -15.97 -0.84
C TYR A 260 -3.98 -17.20 -0.38
N LEU A 261 -3.31 -17.91 -1.30
CA LEU A 261 -2.45 -19.04 -0.92
C LEU A 261 -1.32 -18.58 0.01
N LEU A 262 -0.66 -17.47 -0.33
CA LEU A 262 0.39 -16.88 0.49
C LEU A 262 -0.16 -16.37 1.84
N ALA A 263 -1.36 -15.78 1.86
CA ALA A 263 -2.02 -15.36 3.10
C ALA A 263 -2.27 -16.56 4.03
N GLY A 264 -2.72 -17.69 3.46
CA GLY A 264 -2.92 -18.94 4.20
C GLY A 264 -1.62 -19.50 4.78
N GLU A 265 -0.52 -19.47 4.01
CA GLU A 265 0.80 -19.89 4.47
C GLU A 265 1.33 -18.97 5.58
N ALA A 266 1.32 -17.67 5.36
CA ALA A 266 1.82 -16.67 6.30
C ALA A 266 1.00 -16.58 7.60
N SER A 267 -0.28 -16.99 7.57
CA SER A 267 -1.13 -17.01 8.78
C SER A 267 -0.68 -18.02 9.83
N GLY A 268 0.01 -19.10 9.43
CA GLY A 268 0.35 -20.22 10.31
C GLY A 268 -0.84 -21.01 10.88
N ASP A 269 -2.10 -20.67 10.53
CA ASP A 269 -3.32 -21.35 11.01
C ASP A 269 -3.88 -22.28 9.92
N PRO A 270 -3.90 -23.61 10.14
CA PRO A 270 -4.50 -24.57 9.21
C PRO A 270 -5.97 -24.27 8.85
N ARG A 271 -6.75 -23.68 9.78
CA ARG A 271 -8.15 -23.31 9.51
C ARG A 271 -8.24 -22.10 8.58
N ALA A 272 -7.40 -21.10 8.79
CA ALA A 272 -7.29 -19.96 7.89
C ALA A 272 -6.84 -20.43 6.50
N ARG A 273 -5.79 -21.27 6.42
CA ARG A 273 -5.31 -21.86 5.16
C ARG A 273 -6.42 -22.58 4.40
N ALA A 274 -7.20 -23.44 5.05
CA ALA A 274 -8.30 -24.15 4.40
C ALA A 274 -9.38 -23.19 3.84
N ARG A 275 -9.68 -22.10 4.54
CA ARG A 275 -10.64 -21.09 4.06
C ARG A 275 -10.11 -20.33 2.84
N TYR A 276 -8.84 -19.95 2.84
CA TYR A 276 -8.21 -19.33 1.67
C TYR A 276 -8.18 -20.28 0.48
N GLU A 277 -7.83 -21.56 0.67
CA GLU A 277 -7.84 -22.55 -0.42
C GLU A 277 -9.25 -22.71 -1.02
N ALA A 278 -10.30 -22.76 -0.18
CA ALA A 278 -11.69 -22.77 -0.66
C ALA A 278 -12.06 -21.50 -1.45
N ARG A 279 -11.56 -20.33 -1.05
CA ARG A 279 -11.73 -19.06 -1.78
C ARG A 279 -11.04 -19.12 -3.15
N VAL A 280 -9.85 -19.69 -3.23
CA VAL A 280 -9.11 -19.88 -4.49
C VAL A 280 -9.87 -20.81 -5.42
N GLU A 281 -10.39 -21.94 -4.93
CA GLU A 281 -11.20 -22.85 -5.73
C GLU A 281 -12.43 -22.17 -6.34
N LEU A 282 -13.11 -21.31 -5.57
CA LEU A 282 -14.22 -20.51 -6.06
C LEU A 282 -13.79 -19.58 -7.21
N ILE A 283 -12.66 -18.87 -7.07
CA ILE A 283 -12.12 -17.96 -8.09
C ILE A 283 -11.76 -18.73 -9.37
N LEU A 284 -11.09 -19.88 -9.23
CA LEU A 284 -10.71 -20.73 -10.37
C LEU A 284 -11.94 -21.35 -11.05
N SER A 285 -13.01 -21.61 -10.29
CA SER A 285 -14.30 -22.04 -10.85
C SER A 285 -14.99 -20.97 -11.70
N GLN A 286 -14.61 -19.70 -11.58
CA GLN A 286 -15.20 -18.59 -12.35
C GLN A 286 -14.37 -18.19 -13.58
N GLN A 287 -13.45 -19.05 -14.02
CA GLN A 287 -12.71 -18.86 -15.28
C GLN A 287 -13.63 -19.14 -16.47
N GLU A 288 -13.87 -18.13 -17.32
CA GLU A 288 -14.57 -18.31 -18.60
C GLU A 288 -13.66 -19.04 -19.59
N THR A 289 -14.13 -20.17 -20.13
CA THR A 289 -13.36 -21.00 -21.05
C THR A 289 -14.03 -21.06 -22.42
N GLU A 290 -13.72 -20.10 -23.30
CA GLU A 290 -13.93 -20.31 -24.74
C GLU A 290 -12.68 -20.84 -25.45
N LYS A 291 -11.46 -20.59 -24.93
CA LYS A 291 -10.19 -20.92 -25.62
C LYS A 291 -8.99 -21.31 -24.74
N ARG A 292 -9.14 -21.48 -23.42
CA ARG A 292 -8.01 -21.78 -22.50
C ARG A 292 -8.39 -22.87 -21.50
N GLU A 293 -7.42 -23.71 -21.15
CA GLU A 293 -7.53 -24.68 -20.05
C GLU A 293 -7.73 -23.95 -18.72
N ARG A 294 -8.67 -24.46 -17.92
CA ARG A 294 -8.95 -23.97 -16.58
C ARG A 294 -7.78 -24.36 -15.67
N LEU A 295 -7.18 -23.39 -15.00
CA LEU A 295 -6.13 -23.67 -14.01
C LEU A 295 -6.74 -24.33 -12.77
N THR A 296 -6.15 -25.42 -12.34
CA THR A 296 -6.47 -26.13 -11.11
C THR A 296 -5.73 -25.52 -9.90
N LEU A 297 -6.25 -25.76 -8.70
CA LEU A 297 -5.59 -25.36 -7.46
C LEU A 297 -4.15 -25.92 -7.38
N THR A 298 -3.96 -27.16 -7.82
CA THR A 298 -2.66 -27.83 -7.85
C THR A 298 -1.68 -27.11 -8.77
N GLU A 299 -2.07 -26.79 -10.00
CA GLU A 299 -1.20 -26.08 -10.94
C GLU A 299 -0.82 -24.68 -10.44
N VAL A 300 -1.74 -23.97 -9.78
CA VAL A 300 -1.43 -22.67 -9.17
C VAL A 300 -0.44 -22.82 -8.02
N LYS A 301 -0.61 -23.83 -7.14
CA LYS A 301 0.34 -24.14 -6.06
C LYS A 301 1.73 -24.49 -6.59
N GLU A 302 1.81 -25.31 -7.64
CA GLU A 302 3.09 -25.67 -8.26
C GLU A 302 3.79 -24.49 -8.93
N ALA A 303 3.04 -23.64 -9.65
CA ALA A 303 3.58 -22.42 -10.24
C ALA A 303 4.09 -21.46 -9.15
N LEU A 304 3.28 -21.23 -8.10
CA LEU A 304 3.63 -20.36 -6.99
C LEU A 304 4.87 -20.87 -6.24
N ALA A 305 5.02 -22.18 -6.06
CA ALA A 305 6.22 -22.76 -5.44
C ALA A 305 7.50 -22.46 -6.24
N LYS A 306 7.44 -22.52 -7.58
CA LYS A 306 8.56 -22.16 -8.46
C LYS A 306 8.87 -20.67 -8.40
N GLU A 307 7.84 -19.83 -8.48
CA GLU A 307 7.95 -18.37 -8.38
C GLU A 307 8.58 -17.96 -7.03
N ARG A 308 8.18 -18.62 -5.94
CA ARG A 308 8.72 -18.38 -4.60
C ARG A 308 10.16 -18.85 -4.46
N ALA A 309 10.50 -20.05 -4.96
CA ALA A 309 11.88 -20.55 -4.93
C ALA A 309 12.84 -19.62 -5.69
N GLU A 310 12.40 -19.07 -6.83
CA GLU A 310 13.17 -18.08 -7.57
C GLU A 310 13.33 -16.76 -6.79
N ALA A 311 12.25 -16.28 -6.17
CA ALA A 311 12.26 -15.07 -5.34
C ALA A 311 13.19 -15.20 -4.13
N ASP A 312 13.12 -16.34 -3.43
CA ASP A 312 13.92 -16.64 -2.24
C ASP A 312 15.41 -16.74 -2.60
N ALA A 313 15.76 -17.40 -3.72
CA ALA A 313 17.12 -17.48 -4.21
C ALA A 313 17.69 -16.10 -4.59
N TRP A 314 16.88 -15.28 -5.26
CA TRP A 314 17.25 -13.91 -5.62
C TRP A 314 17.50 -13.05 -4.37
N TYR A 315 16.63 -13.13 -3.36
CA TYR A 315 16.81 -12.39 -2.12
C TYR A 315 18.00 -12.88 -1.30
N ALA A 316 18.24 -14.20 -1.27
CA ALA A 316 19.40 -14.77 -0.56
C ALA A 316 20.72 -14.20 -1.09
N ASP A 317 20.85 -14.04 -2.41
CA ASP A 317 22.00 -13.38 -3.03
C ASP A 317 22.13 -11.91 -2.60
N LEU A 318 21.05 -11.13 -2.68
CA LEU A 318 21.04 -9.73 -2.24
C LEU A 318 21.47 -9.59 -0.78
N ALA A 319 20.86 -10.37 0.12
CA ALA A 319 21.16 -10.34 1.53
C ALA A 319 22.62 -10.78 1.82
N ALA A 320 23.17 -11.73 1.06
CA ALA A 320 24.57 -12.14 1.19
C ALA A 320 25.55 -11.03 0.78
N ARG A 321 25.23 -10.26 -0.27
CA ARG A 321 26.01 -9.07 -0.67
C ARG A 321 25.97 -8.00 0.42
N GLU A 322 24.80 -7.69 0.96
CA GLU A 322 24.65 -6.69 2.03
C GLU A 322 25.40 -7.08 3.32
N ARG A 323 25.30 -8.35 3.74
CA ARG A 323 26.10 -8.87 4.87
C ARG A 323 27.59 -8.74 4.62
N THR A 324 28.04 -8.96 3.38
CA THR A 324 29.44 -8.80 3.00
C THR A 324 29.88 -7.35 3.14
N TRP A 325 29.08 -6.38 2.69
CA TRP A 325 29.39 -4.94 2.85
C TRP A 325 29.54 -4.57 4.33
N ILE A 326 28.59 -4.99 5.17
CA ILE A 326 28.60 -4.77 6.62
C ILE A 326 29.87 -5.37 7.25
N ASN A 327 30.21 -6.62 6.93
CA ASN A 327 31.33 -7.33 7.55
C ASN A 327 32.72 -6.87 7.08
N THR A 328 32.80 -6.23 5.92
CA THR A 328 34.06 -5.75 5.34
C THR A 328 34.30 -4.26 5.56
N GLY A 329 33.41 -3.57 6.27
CA GLY A 329 33.54 -2.14 6.57
C GLY A 329 33.24 -1.21 5.39
N VAL A 330 32.63 -1.72 4.33
CA VAL A 330 32.08 -0.90 3.24
C VAL A 330 30.80 -0.24 3.73
N ASP A 331 30.58 1.04 3.39
CA ASP A 331 29.31 1.73 3.67
C ASP A 331 28.14 1.06 2.91
N PRO A 332 27.24 0.33 3.59
CA PRO A 332 26.13 -0.36 2.94
C PRO A 332 25.15 0.61 2.28
N ASP A 333 24.89 1.78 2.87
CA ASP A 333 23.96 2.75 2.28
C ASP A 333 24.49 3.31 0.96
N ALA A 334 25.82 3.49 0.83
CA ALA A 334 26.43 3.86 -0.44
C ALA A 334 26.21 2.79 -1.52
N LYS A 335 26.34 1.51 -1.16
CA LYS A 335 26.11 0.39 -2.08
C LYS A 335 24.64 0.20 -2.45
N ILE A 336 23.72 0.44 -1.51
CA ILE A 336 22.28 0.43 -1.79
C ILE A 336 21.92 1.54 -2.77
N ARG A 337 22.48 2.76 -2.63
CA ARG A 337 22.31 3.84 -3.62
C ARG A 337 22.77 3.44 -5.01
N GLU A 338 23.90 2.75 -5.13
CA GLU A 338 24.39 2.21 -6.40
C GLU A 338 23.40 1.18 -6.98
N LEU A 339 22.91 0.26 -6.16
CA LEU A 339 21.95 -0.78 -6.55
C LEU A 339 20.66 -0.19 -7.15
N TYR A 340 20.04 0.78 -6.46
CA TYR A 340 18.84 1.45 -6.98
C TYR A 340 19.13 2.26 -8.25
N ALA A 341 20.31 2.90 -8.36
CA ALA A 341 20.71 3.62 -9.57
C ALA A 341 20.88 2.70 -10.79
N GLU A 342 21.31 1.45 -10.60
CA GLU A 342 21.39 0.45 -11.66
C GLU A 342 20.00 0.01 -12.14
N GLU A 343 19.06 -0.21 -11.23
CA GLU A 343 17.67 -0.55 -11.56
C GLU A 343 17.02 0.55 -12.43
N ILE A 344 17.27 1.82 -12.12
CA ILE A 344 16.82 2.98 -12.91
C ILE A 344 17.40 2.94 -14.33
N LYS A 345 18.68 2.57 -14.50
CA LYS A 345 19.31 2.50 -15.83
C LYS A 345 18.71 1.37 -16.67
N ILE A 346 18.44 0.21 -16.06
CA ILE A 346 17.83 -0.94 -16.75
C ILE A 346 16.43 -0.57 -17.23
N THR A 347 15.62 0.02 -16.35
CA THR A 347 14.24 0.41 -16.64
C THR A 347 14.16 1.53 -17.68
N GLY A 348 15.05 2.54 -17.60
CA GLY A 348 15.17 3.60 -18.60
C GLY A 348 15.67 3.14 -19.98
N ARG A 349 16.37 1.99 -20.07
CA ARG A 349 16.72 1.34 -21.34
C ARG A 349 15.54 0.58 -21.95
N ILE A 350 14.76 -0.11 -21.12
CA ILE A 350 13.55 -0.84 -21.55
C ILE A 350 12.45 0.13 -22.02
N ALA A 351 12.33 1.30 -21.39
CA ALA A 351 11.37 2.34 -21.79
C ALA A 351 11.70 3.03 -23.14
N ARG A 352 12.89 2.80 -23.73
CA ARG A 352 13.31 3.40 -25.01
C ARG A 352 13.25 2.39 -26.18
N ARG A 353 12.03 1.99 -26.59
CA ARG A 353 11.52 1.56 -27.95
C ARG A 353 10.49 0.42 -27.85
N PRO A 354 9.45 0.37 -28.72
CA PRO A 354 9.38 0.90 -30.09
C PRO A 354 8.57 2.19 -30.27
N GLU A 355 8.91 2.87 -31.37
CA GLU A 355 8.34 4.13 -31.85
C GLU A 355 6.82 4.05 -32.00
N THR A 356 6.10 4.99 -31.39
CA THR A 356 4.71 5.29 -31.74
C THR A 356 4.66 5.75 -33.21
N PRO A 357 3.73 5.25 -34.04
CA PRO A 357 3.57 5.78 -35.39
C PRO A 357 3.26 7.27 -35.31
N ARG A 358 3.93 8.06 -36.15
CA ARG A 358 3.72 9.52 -36.21
C ARG A 358 2.23 9.80 -36.43
N PRO A 359 1.62 10.77 -35.71
CA PRO A 359 0.24 11.14 -35.97
C PRO A 359 0.14 11.66 -37.41
N HIS A 360 -0.88 11.18 -38.12
CA HIS A 360 -1.24 11.69 -39.44
C HIS A 360 -1.38 13.21 -39.41
N GLY A 361 -0.83 13.87 -40.44
CA GLY A 361 -0.91 15.32 -40.61
C GLY A 361 -2.35 15.84 -40.67
N PRO A 362 -2.54 17.17 -40.61
CA PRO A 362 -3.83 17.79 -40.37
C PRO A 362 -4.87 17.37 -41.42
N LEU A 363 -6.03 16.92 -40.93
CA LEU A 363 -7.20 16.57 -41.71
C LEU A 363 -7.68 17.78 -42.53
N ASP A 364 -7.77 17.57 -43.85
CA ASP A 364 -8.38 18.46 -44.83
C ASP A 364 -9.83 18.77 -44.44
N ARG A 365 -10.09 20.05 -44.13
CA ARG A 365 -11.44 20.59 -43.94
C ARG A 365 -12.07 20.90 -45.29
N SER A 366 -12.51 19.88 -46.00
CA SER A 366 -13.45 20.07 -47.11
C SER A 366 -14.39 18.88 -47.25
N LYS A 367 -15.49 18.91 -46.49
CA LYS A 367 -16.85 18.50 -46.90
C LYS A 367 -17.80 18.59 -45.71
N SER A 368 -18.47 19.74 -45.64
CA SER A 368 -19.74 19.92 -44.98
C SER A 368 -20.81 19.02 -45.62
N GLN A 369 -21.69 18.42 -44.82
CA GLN A 369 -23.14 18.47 -45.07
C GLN A 369 -23.96 18.12 -43.82
N HIS A 370 -24.68 19.15 -43.36
CA HIS A 370 -25.91 19.23 -42.58
C HIS A 370 -26.54 17.97 -41.96
N ARG A 371 -26.88 18.07 -40.66
CA ARG A 371 -28.26 18.37 -40.22
C ARG A 371 -28.30 18.84 -38.77
N ALA A 372 -28.97 19.96 -38.55
CA ALA A 372 -29.27 20.56 -37.26
C ALA A 372 -30.55 19.97 -36.67
N ILE A 373 -30.57 19.80 -35.34
CA ILE A 373 -31.79 19.88 -34.51
C ILE A 373 -31.37 20.63 -33.22
N ASP A 374 -32.12 21.68 -32.89
CA ASP A 374 -31.88 22.65 -31.83
C ASP A 374 -32.21 22.14 -30.40
N PRO A 375 -31.77 22.88 -29.35
CA PRO A 375 -31.78 22.46 -27.95
C PRO A 375 -32.89 23.12 -27.11
N GLU A 376 -33.44 22.39 -26.15
CA GLU A 376 -34.15 22.99 -25.01
C GLU A 376 -33.96 22.15 -23.74
N GLY A 377 -33.82 22.83 -22.60
CA GLY A 377 -34.08 22.22 -21.29
C GLY A 377 -32.97 22.39 -20.24
N ALA A 378 -32.70 23.63 -19.82
CA ALA A 378 -32.03 23.90 -18.55
C ALA A 378 -32.92 23.51 -17.36
N SER A 379 -32.35 22.94 -16.29
CA SER A 379 -32.70 23.36 -14.93
C SER A 379 -31.67 22.86 -13.90
N SER A 380 -31.08 23.84 -13.24
CA SER A 380 -30.27 23.76 -12.04
C SER A 380 -31.17 23.83 -10.81
N THR A 381 -31.02 22.91 -9.86
CA THR A 381 -31.50 23.09 -8.48
C THR A 381 -30.45 22.59 -7.48
N PRO A 382 -30.01 23.42 -6.52
CA PRO A 382 -29.13 23.02 -5.43
C PRO A 382 -29.96 22.50 -4.23
N TRP A 383 -29.43 21.50 -3.52
CA TRP A 383 -29.96 21.07 -2.21
C TRP A 383 -29.08 21.58 -1.06
N PRO A 384 -29.67 21.80 0.13
CA PRO A 384 -29.15 22.74 1.12
C PRO A 384 -28.22 22.12 2.16
N LEU A 385 -27.42 23.02 2.73
CA LEU A 385 -26.68 22.89 3.98
C LEU A 385 -27.58 22.45 5.15
N VAL A 386 -27.15 21.43 5.91
CA VAL A 386 -27.58 21.21 7.28
C VAL A 386 -26.36 21.25 8.19
N LEU A 387 -26.27 22.34 8.95
CA LEU A 387 -25.47 22.50 10.15
C LEU A 387 -26.17 21.78 11.31
N GLY A 388 -25.44 21.00 12.08
CA GLY A 388 -25.90 20.40 13.34
C GLY A 388 -24.71 20.20 14.28
N ALA A 389 -24.67 21.02 15.33
CA ALA A 389 -23.57 21.21 16.26
C ALA A 389 -23.57 20.21 17.43
N ALA A 390 -22.35 19.90 17.88
CA ALA A 390 -21.83 19.89 19.27
C ALA A 390 -22.50 19.08 20.41
N GLY A 391 -21.62 18.43 21.20
CA GLY A 391 -21.83 18.01 22.60
C GLY A 391 -21.16 16.68 22.92
N ALA A 392 -19.86 16.60 23.23
CA ALA A 392 -19.21 16.78 24.54
C ALA A 392 -19.63 15.75 25.62
N GLY A 393 -18.67 14.95 26.13
CA GLY A 393 -18.80 14.29 27.44
C GLY A 393 -18.04 12.98 27.67
N LEU A 394 -16.77 13.09 28.10
CA LEU A 394 -16.08 12.34 29.18
C LEU A 394 -16.24 10.80 29.31
N ALA A 395 -15.12 10.08 29.32
CA ALA A 395 -14.57 9.47 30.56
C ALA A 395 -13.29 8.66 30.32
N THR A 396 -12.25 9.06 31.04
CA THR A 396 -10.94 8.44 31.20
C THR A 396 -11.05 7.16 32.03
N LEU A 397 -10.42 6.06 31.60
CA LEU A 397 -10.03 4.98 32.50
C LEU A 397 -8.83 4.21 31.94
N ALA A 398 -7.67 4.51 32.53
CA ALA A 398 -6.43 3.77 32.36
C ALA A 398 -6.52 2.44 33.13
N VAL A 399 -6.20 1.33 32.47
CA VAL A 399 -5.74 0.10 33.13
C VAL A 399 -4.66 -0.52 32.25
N GLY A 400 -3.41 -0.40 32.69
CA GLY A 400 -2.29 -1.11 32.10
C GLY A 400 -2.33 -2.59 32.45
N LEU A 401 -1.89 -3.45 31.53
CA LEU A 401 -1.55 -4.84 31.86
C LEU A 401 -0.31 -5.29 31.08
N ARG A 402 0.81 -5.34 31.80
CA ARG A 402 2.00 -6.12 31.44
C ARG A 402 1.65 -7.61 31.51
N LEU A 403 2.05 -8.41 30.53
CA LEU A 403 2.37 -9.82 30.78
C LEU A 403 3.61 -10.30 30.02
N ARG A 404 4.63 -10.61 30.82
CA ARG A 404 5.82 -11.43 30.53
C ARG A 404 5.42 -12.75 29.84
N ARG A 405 6.14 -13.14 28.79
CA ARG A 405 6.30 -14.56 28.46
C ARG A 405 7.61 -15.09 29.00
N ARG A 406 7.47 -16.07 29.91
CA ARG A 406 8.51 -16.95 30.42
C ARG A 406 9.07 -17.78 29.27
N SER A 407 10.39 -17.82 29.15
CA SER A 407 11.09 -18.92 28.51
C SER A 407 10.91 -20.19 29.35
N ARG A 408 10.68 -21.31 28.68
CA ARG A 408 11.04 -22.63 29.22
C ARG A 408 11.76 -23.41 28.13
N SER A 409 12.98 -23.77 28.52
CA SER A 409 13.81 -24.94 28.16
C SER A 409 13.21 -25.96 27.20
#